data_AF-A0A7X0UWX2-F1
#
_entry.id   AF-A0A7X0UWX2-F1
#
_cell.length_a   1.000
_cell.length_b   1.000
_cell.length_c   1.000
_cell.angle_alpha   90.00
_cell.angle_beta   90.00
_cell.angle_gamma   90.00
#
_symmetry.space_group_name_H-M   'P 1'
#
loop_
_entity.id
_entity.type
_entity.pdbx_description
1 polymer ?
#
loop_
_entity_poly.entity_id
_entity_poly.type
_entity_poly.pdbx_seq_one_letter_code
_entity_poly.pdbx_strand_id
1 'polypeptide(L)'
;MLLATDAAAAHGHGATAVDPMAPVHVVAERATFEAALGDFSGRLVARRDVLGNALVLAELREHQIQDLARHVHEVERRCGGYFAFATRAEAEAFVASRAPMQGLRGTALPAYTISNQAVVGRWLPQVSAANLAATISHLSTAWPNRYFASSHGQASALWIRDHWLSLAAGRSDVSAELFTACTNCGGQPSVILTIQGSDLADEIVVLGGHLDSISGTGSGNAMVAPGADDDASGIATLTEVLRVAMADGYRPRRTVKLMAYAAEEVGLRGSRAIAQSFAAQGRTVVGVLQMDMTNYRAPGGGSDIRVMTDNSNLALVQFLRALFDEYMAPQGYTRSDSSCGYACSDHASWTQNGFPAAMYDEGPFFPLLHTPGDTLANMGGNAQHATIIARLGLAFMGELAKSSKNRLVVPPPAPPGQVPRNRPHPALPDPLPGDGPGRSRISPP
;
A
#
# COMPACT_ATOMS: atom_id res chain seq x y z
N MET A 1 -9.76 -42.50 11.56
CA MET A 1 -8.82 -43.39 10.86
C MET A 1 -8.91 -43.03 9.38
N LEU A 2 -7.83 -42.41 8.87
CA LEU A 2 -7.50 -42.04 7.49
C LEU A 2 -8.59 -41.42 6.59
N LEU A 3 -8.36 -40.18 6.15
CA LEU A 3 -8.07 -39.87 4.75
C LEU A 3 -7.32 -38.52 4.71
N ALA A 4 -6.00 -38.63 4.54
CA ALA A 4 -5.09 -37.57 4.11
C ALA A 4 -4.74 -37.81 2.63
N THR A 5 -4.12 -36.81 2.00
CA THR A 5 -3.63 -36.69 0.59
C THR A 5 -4.70 -36.17 -0.37
N ASP A 6 -4.61 -34.98 -0.97
CA ASP A 6 -3.46 -34.38 -1.64
C ASP A 6 -3.35 -32.86 -1.41
N ALA A 7 -2.25 -32.43 -0.79
CA ALA A 7 -1.74 -31.07 -0.84
C ALA A 7 -0.21 -31.15 -0.89
N ALA A 8 0.32 -31.61 -2.03
CA ALA A 8 1.76 -31.70 -2.25
C ALA A 8 2.07 -31.49 -3.74
N ALA A 9 1.98 -30.23 -4.20
CA ALA A 9 2.63 -29.76 -5.41
C ALA A 9 2.74 -28.22 -5.41
N ALA A 10 3.53 -27.68 -4.48
CA ALA A 10 4.07 -26.33 -4.58
C ALA A 10 5.54 -26.38 -4.14
N HIS A 11 6.37 -27.05 -4.95
CA HIS A 11 7.82 -27.10 -4.75
C HIS A 11 8.48 -25.93 -5.46
N GLY A 12 9.26 -25.13 -4.71
CA GLY A 12 10.48 -24.52 -5.26
C GLY A 12 10.53 -23.01 -5.44
N HIS A 13 10.11 -22.20 -4.46
CA HIS A 13 10.69 -20.87 -4.30
C HIS A 13 11.37 -20.81 -2.92
N GLY A 14 12.59 -21.36 -2.86
CA GLY A 14 13.47 -21.08 -1.72
C GLY A 14 13.86 -19.60 -1.76
N ALA A 15 14.13 -19.03 -0.58
CA ALA A 15 14.82 -17.75 -0.50
C ALA A 15 16.03 -17.78 -1.43
N THR A 16 16.07 -16.88 -2.42
CA THR A 16 17.30 -16.71 -3.19
C THR A 16 18.32 -16.12 -2.24
N ALA A 17 19.34 -16.90 -1.89
CA ALA A 17 20.48 -16.38 -1.16
C ALA A 17 21.02 -15.18 -1.94
N VAL A 18 20.85 -13.98 -1.38
CA VAL A 18 21.41 -12.79 -1.99
C VAL A 18 22.92 -12.88 -1.81
N ASP A 19 23.66 -12.80 -2.91
CA ASP A 19 25.12 -12.81 -2.86
C ASP A 19 25.60 -11.60 -2.06
N PRO A 20 26.23 -11.78 -0.87
CA PRO A 20 26.65 -10.66 -0.04
C PRO A 20 27.72 -9.78 -0.72
N MET A 21 28.35 -10.28 -1.79
CA MET A 21 29.35 -9.58 -2.59
C MET A 21 28.78 -8.99 -3.89
N ALA A 22 27.49 -9.18 -4.18
CA ALA A 22 26.84 -8.55 -5.32
C ALA A 22 27.01 -7.02 -5.25
N PRO A 23 27.36 -6.36 -6.36
CA PRO A 23 27.41 -4.91 -6.40
C PRO A 23 26.00 -4.33 -6.31
N VAL A 24 25.82 -3.34 -5.45
CA VAL A 24 24.61 -2.53 -5.37
C VAL A 24 24.99 -1.08 -5.46
N HIS A 25 24.20 -0.33 -6.22
CA HIS A 25 24.42 1.10 -6.37
C HIS A 25 23.43 1.81 -5.46
N VAL A 26 23.91 2.78 -4.70
CA VAL A 26 23.10 3.52 -3.73
C VAL A 26 23.13 4.99 -4.05
N VAL A 27 21.97 5.63 -3.96
CA VAL A 27 21.83 7.09 -3.93
C VAL A 27 21.32 7.49 -2.55
N ALA A 28 22.13 8.24 -1.82
CA ALA A 28 21.83 8.67 -0.45
C ALA A 28 22.18 10.14 -0.26
N GLU A 29 21.66 10.75 0.81
CA GLU A 29 22.18 12.03 1.29
C GLU A 29 23.66 11.88 1.66
N ARG A 30 24.49 12.86 1.27
CA ARG A 30 25.94 12.81 1.52
C ARG A 30 26.27 12.67 3.00
N ALA A 31 25.61 13.45 3.85
CA ALA A 31 25.89 13.46 5.28
C ALA A 31 25.62 12.08 5.91
N THR A 32 24.45 11.49 5.62
CA THR A 32 24.10 10.11 6.00
C THR A 32 25.13 9.10 5.49
N PHE A 33 25.50 9.19 4.21
CA PHE A 33 26.44 8.25 3.62
C PHE A 33 27.83 8.34 4.29
N GLU A 34 28.35 9.54 4.48
CA GLU A 34 29.66 9.78 5.11
C GLU A 34 29.65 9.39 6.60
N ALA A 35 28.56 9.59 7.31
CA ALA A 35 28.43 9.18 8.71
C ALA A 35 28.31 7.66 8.88
N ALA A 36 27.60 6.99 7.96
CA ALA A 36 27.41 5.55 7.97
C ALA A 36 28.66 4.76 7.54
N LEU A 37 29.36 5.26 6.52
CA LEU A 37 30.40 4.52 5.81
C LEU A 37 31.72 5.32 5.74
N GLY A 38 32.02 6.14 6.74
CA GLY A 38 33.08 7.16 6.74
C GLY A 38 34.51 6.74 6.33
N ASP A 39 34.81 5.44 6.32
CA ASP A 39 36.08 4.87 5.84
C ASP A 39 36.03 4.31 4.40
N PHE A 40 34.92 4.51 3.68
CA PHE A 40 34.73 3.92 2.35
C PHE A 40 35.50 4.70 1.26
N SER A 41 36.64 4.15 0.86
CA SER A 41 37.51 4.64 -0.23
C SER A 41 36.96 4.41 -1.65
N GLY A 42 35.68 4.05 -1.78
CA GLY A 42 35.05 3.72 -3.05
C GLY A 42 34.89 4.90 -4.01
N ARG A 43 34.42 4.61 -5.23
CA ARG A 43 34.14 5.61 -6.27
C ARG A 43 32.89 6.41 -5.92
N LEU A 44 33.03 7.39 -5.03
CA LEU A 44 31.98 8.35 -4.70
C LEU A 44 31.85 9.35 -5.84
N VAL A 45 30.63 9.52 -6.34
CA VAL A 45 30.35 10.61 -7.26
C VAL A 45 29.38 11.58 -6.62
N ALA A 46 29.89 12.77 -6.31
CA ALA A 46 29.11 13.89 -5.82
C ALA A 46 27.96 14.20 -6.78
N ARG A 47 26.76 14.35 -6.24
CA ARG A 47 25.55 14.71 -6.97
C ARG A 47 24.76 15.75 -6.20
N ARG A 48 23.78 16.33 -6.89
CA ARG A 48 22.70 17.11 -6.28
C ARG A 48 21.38 16.68 -6.88
N ASP A 49 20.34 16.66 -6.08
CA ASP A 49 18.99 16.53 -6.61
C ASP A 49 18.48 17.87 -7.17
N VAL A 50 17.23 17.85 -7.64
CA VAL A 50 16.53 19.03 -8.18
C VAL A 50 16.23 20.11 -7.14
N LEU A 51 16.30 19.76 -5.85
CA LEU A 51 16.12 20.68 -4.71
C LEU A 51 17.46 21.25 -4.23
N GLY A 52 18.58 20.78 -4.77
CA GLY A 52 19.93 21.22 -4.42
C GLY A 52 20.56 20.42 -3.27
N ASN A 53 19.88 19.40 -2.74
CA ASN A 53 20.39 18.55 -1.66
C ASN A 53 21.64 17.83 -2.12
N ALA A 54 22.66 17.74 -1.25
CA ALA A 54 23.91 17.07 -1.58
C ALA A 54 23.72 15.55 -1.53
N LEU A 55 23.76 14.90 -2.69
CA LEU A 55 23.65 13.46 -2.81
C LEU A 55 25.02 12.82 -3.11
N VAL A 56 25.10 11.53 -2.83
CA VAL A 56 26.19 10.65 -3.24
C VAL A 56 25.61 9.50 -4.04
N LEU A 57 26.23 9.20 -5.19
CA LEU A 57 26.10 7.91 -5.84
C LEU A 57 27.33 7.08 -5.47
N ALA A 58 27.09 5.92 -4.86
CA ALA A 58 28.14 4.99 -4.46
C ALA A 58 27.85 3.57 -4.99
N GLU A 59 28.90 2.83 -5.27
CA GLU A 59 28.85 1.38 -5.48
C GLU A 59 29.27 0.70 -4.17
N LEU A 60 28.37 -0.09 -3.60
CA LEU A 60 28.54 -0.87 -2.38
C LEU A 60 28.44 -2.37 -2.69
N ARG A 61 28.75 -3.20 -1.70
CA ARG A 61 28.38 -4.63 -1.67
C ARG A 61 27.08 -4.81 -0.91
N GLU A 62 26.29 -5.83 -1.24
CA GLU A 62 25.00 -6.08 -0.58
C GLU A 62 25.11 -6.11 0.96
N HIS A 63 26.15 -6.74 1.52
CA HIS A 63 26.33 -6.76 2.98
C HIS A 63 26.54 -5.36 3.59
N GLN A 64 27.11 -4.41 2.83
CA GLN A 64 27.35 -3.04 3.31
C GLN A 64 26.08 -2.20 3.32
N ILE A 65 25.03 -2.61 2.61
CA ILE A 65 23.71 -1.98 2.71
C ILE A 65 23.16 -2.16 4.11
N GLN A 66 23.45 -3.30 4.76
CA GLN A 66 23.02 -3.49 6.14
C GLN A 66 23.71 -2.51 7.09
N ASP A 67 24.96 -2.11 6.84
CA ASP A 67 25.64 -1.10 7.66
C ASP A 67 25.06 0.29 7.41
N LEU A 68 24.73 0.64 6.16
CA LEU A 68 24.05 1.88 5.84
C LEU A 68 22.64 1.95 6.43
N ALA A 69 21.85 0.89 6.23
CA ALA A 69 20.53 0.74 6.83
C ALA A 69 20.63 0.86 8.36
N ARG A 70 21.54 0.09 9.00
CA ARG A 70 21.77 0.16 10.45
C ARG A 70 22.10 1.58 10.92
N HIS A 71 22.91 2.34 10.19
CA HIS A 71 23.20 3.73 10.56
C HIS A 71 21.94 4.61 10.50
N VAL A 72 21.20 4.58 9.39
CA VAL A 72 19.97 5.36 9.25
C VAL A 72 18.96 5.00 10.35
N HIS A 73 18.88 3.71 10.63
CA HIS A 73 17.91 3.13 11.55
C HIS A 73 18.26 3.35 13.02
N GLU A 74 19.48 3.02 13.45
CA GLU A 74 19.89 3.06 14.84
C GLU A 74 20.42 4.44 15.28
N VAL A 75 21.06 5.17 14.36
CA VAL A 75 21.71 6.46 14.67
C VAL A 75 20.81 7.63 14.27
N GLU A 76 20.31 7.65 13.04
CA GLU A 76 19.45 8.73 12.57
C GLU A 76 17.99 8.58 13.00
N ARG A 77 17.60 7.38 13.48
CA ARG A 77 16.27 7.04 13.99
C ARG A 77 15.17 7.44 13.02
N ARG A 78 15.27 6.95 11.80
CA ARG A 78 14.27 7.11 10.72
C ARG A 78 14.39 5.91 9.78
N CYS A 79 13.34 5.59 9.04
CA CYS A 79 13.38 4.55 8.00
C CYS A 79 13.93 5.12 6.68
N GLY A 80 14.36 4.24 5.78
CA GLY A 80 14.86 4.60 4.45
C GLY A 80 16.20 5.35 4.46
N GLY A 81 16.27 6.54 3.86
CA GLY A 81 17.50 7.35 3.77
C GLY A 81 18.27 7.22 2.46
N TYR A 82 17.92 6.24 1.63
CA TYR A 82 18.60 5.97 0.38
C TYR A 82 17.73 5.14 -0.58
N PHE A 83 18.06 5.21 -1.86
CA PHE A 83 17.55 4.29 -2.87
C PHE A 83 18.63 3.30 -3.26
N ALA A 84 18.25 2.02 -3.41
CA ALA A 84 19.13 0.97 -3.88
C ALA A 84 18.79 0.52 -5.31
N PHE A 85 19.82 0.29 -6.12
CA PHE A 85 19.73 0.03 -7.55
C PHE A 85 20.56 -1.20 -7.92
N ALA A 86 20.01 -2.04 -8.79
CA ALA A 86 20.73 -3.21 -9.30
C ALA A 86 21.92 -2.80 -10.20
N THR A 87 21.80 -1.68 -10.91
CA THR A 87 22.83 -1.23 -11.85
C THR A 87 23.20 0.24 -11.67
N ARG A 88 24.46 0.57 -12.00
CA ARG A 88 24.94 1.96 -12.02
C ARG A 88 24.12 2.83 -12.95
N ALA A 89 23.76 2.30 -14.11
CA ALA A 89 22.98 3.02 -15.11
C ALA A 89 21.62 3.44 -14.57
N GLU A 90 20.95 2.58 -13.79
CA GLU A 90 19.69 2.96 -13.12
C GLU A 90 19.90 4.06 -12.08
N ALA A 91 20.95 3.97 -11.25
CA ALA A 91 21.26 4.99 -10.25
C ALA A 91 21.61 6.34 -10.90
N GLU A 92 22.38 6.33 -11.98
CA GLU A 92 22.72 7.54 -12.74
C GLU A 92 21.49 8.11 -13.44
N ALA A 93 20.65 7.27 -14.05
CA ALA A 93 19.39 7.70 -14.65
C ALA A 93 18.45 8.29 -13.61
N PHE A 94 18.39 7.71 -12.42
CA PHE A 94 17.61 8.22 -11.30
C PHE A 94 18.06 9.61 -10.86
N VAL A 95 19.36 9.82 -10.65
CA VAL A 95 19.89 11.15 -10.28
C VAL A 95 19.74 12.15 -11.43
N ALA A 96 19.93 11.72 -12.67
CA ALA A 96 19.77 12.56 -13.85
C ALA A 96 18.30 12.83 -14.19
N SER A 97 17.38 12.01 -13.68
CA SER A 97 15.95 12.16 -13.92
C SER A 97 15.52 13.49 -13.30
N ARG A 98 15.36 14.48 -14.16
CA ARG A 98 14.65 15.72 -13.84
C ARG A 98 13.15 15.49 -13.77
N ALA A 99 12.68 14.24 -13.75
CA ALA A 99 11.39 13.80 -14.25
C ALA A 99 10.29 14.73 -13.73
N PRO A 100 9.87 15.71 -14.55
CA PRO A 100 8.83 16.62 -14.13
C PRO A 100 7.55 15.83 -14.26
N MET A 101 6.98 15.37 -13.15
CA MET A 101 5.62 14.80 -13.08
C MET A 101 5.20 14.03 -14.35
N GLN A 102 6.05 13.15 -14.90
CA GLN A 102 5.78 12.54 -16.21
C GLN A 102 4.64 11.51 -16.13
N GLY A 103 4.27 11.08 -14.91
CA GLY A 103 3.08 10.28 -14.62
C GLY A 103 1.75 10.98 -14.93
N LEU A 104 1.76 12.29 -15.18
CA LEU A 104 0.57 13.08 -15.56
C LEU A 104 0.67 13.56 -17.01
N ARG A 105 0.78 12.63 -17.97
CA ARG A 105 0.50 12.96 -19.38
C ARG A 105 -1.00 13.22 -19.54
N GLY A 106 -1.41 14.47 -19.35
CA GLY A 106 -2.67 15.01 -19.90
C GLY A 106 -3.93 14.91 -19.04
N THR A 107 -3.89 14.30 -17.86
CA THR A 107 -5.01 14.28 -16.90
C THR A 107 -4.72 15.22 -15.74
N ALA A 108 -5.59 16.20 -15.52
CA ALA A 108 -5.53 17.02 -14.31
C ALA A 108 -5.82 16.13 -13.09
N LEU A 109 -5.05 16.30 -12.01
CA LEU A 109 -5.38 15.66 -10.73
C LEU A 109 -6.82 16.01 -10.34
N PRO A 110 -7.61 15.07 -9.81
CA PRO A 110 -8.94 15.39 -9.34
C PRO A 110 -8.83 16.44 -8.22
N ALA A 111 -9.83 17.31 -8.13
CA ALA A 111 -9.94 18.18 -6.97
C ALA A 111 -10.09 17.32 -5.71
N TYR A 112 -9.17 17.50 -4.76
CA TYR A 112 -9.24 16.85 -3.45
C TYR A 112 -10.37 17.50 -2.64
N THR A 113 -11.53 16.84 -2.61
CA THR A 113 -12.74 17.33 -1.93
C THR A 113 -13.18 16.39 -0.82
N ILE A 114 -13.62 16.96 0.29
CA ILE A 114 -14.26 16.25 1.39
C ILE A 114 -15.78 16.40 1.22
N SER A 115 -16.43 15.36 0.74
CA SER A 115 -17.83 15.40 0.32
C SER A 115 -18.54 14.04 0.42
N ASN A 116 -17.98 13.10 1.17
CA ASN A 116 -18.47 11.74 1.36
C ASN A 116 -18.59 11.40 2.87
N GLN A 117 -18.81 12.42 3.71
CA GLN A 117 -18.92 12.30 5.18
C GLN A 117 -19.92 11.22 5.62
N ALA A 118 -21.04 11.07 4.90
CA ALA A 118 -22.05 10.08 5.25
C ALA A 118 -21.54 8.63 5.13
N VAL A 119 -20.60 8.37 4.22
CA VAL A 119 -19.96 7.05 4.07
C VAL A 119 -18.86 6.91 5.10
N VAL A 120 -17.93 7.88 5.14
CA VAL A 120 -16.79 7.85 6.06
C VAL A 120 -17.24 7.76 7.51
N GLY A 121 -18.21 8.58 7.92
CA GLY A 121 -18.75 8.60 9.29
C GLY A 121 -19.39 7.29 9.76
N ARG A 122 -19.87 6.43 8.84
CA ARG A 122 -20.35 5.07 9.17
C ARG A 122 -19.23 4.06 9.34
N TRP A 123 -18.06 4.32 8.77
CA TRP A 123 -16.90 3.43 8.83
C TRP A 123 -16.05 3.67 10.07
N LEU A 124 -15.83 4.94 10.45
CA LEU A 124 -14.89 5.28 11.54
C LEU A 124 -15.17 4.54 12.87
N PRO A 125 -16.43 4.37 13.32
CA PRO A 125 -16.74 3.65 14.55
C PRO A 125 -16.53 2.12 14.46
N GLN A 126 -16.37 1.58 13.25
CA GLN A 126 -16.20 0.13 13.05
C GLN A 126 -14.76 -0.34 13.17
N VAL A 127 -13.79 0.57 13.27
CA VAL A 127 -12.37 0.25 13.47
C VAL A 127 -12.18 -0.42 14.83
N SER A 128 -11.52 -1.59 14.81
CA SER A 128 -11.29 -2.44 15.96
C SER A 128 -9.80 -2.53 16.31
N ALA A 129 -9.43 -1.96 17.47
CA ALA A 129 -8.09 -2.13 18.04
C ALA A 129 -7.72 -3.62 18.27
N ALA A 130 -8.70 -4.48 18.54
CA ALA A 130 -8.45 -5.90 18.73
C ALA A 130 -8.05 -6.60 17.41
N ASN A 131 -8.66 -6.22 16.28
CA ASN A 131 -8.29 -6.78 14.97
C ASN A 131 -6.92 -6.29 14.52
N LEU A 132 -6.62 -5.01 14.78
CA LEU A 132 -5.30 -4.42 14.55
C LEU A 132 -4.24 -5.19 15.36
N ALA A 133 -4.44 -5.33 16.68
CA ALA A 133 -3.52 -6.05 17.55
C ALA A 133 -3.33 -7.52 17.15
N ALA A 134 -4.39 -8.19 16.69
CA ALA A 134 -4.32 -9.57 16.21
C ALA A 134 -3.45 -9.69 14.95
N THR A 135 -3.57 -8.75 14.02
CA THR A 135 -2.78 -8.74 12.78
C THR A 135 -1.31 -8.41 13.06
N ILE A 136 -1.04 -7.39 13.89
CA ILE A 136 0.31 -7.04 14.35
C ILE A 136 0.97 -8.26 15.01
N SER A 137 0.29 -8.84 15.99
CA SER A 137 0.78 -10.00 16.73
C SER A 137 1.07 -11.19 15.80
N HIS A 138 0.20 -11.47 14.83
CA HIS A 138 0.45 -12.54 13.87
C HIS A 138 1.71 -12.26 13.04
N LEU A 139 1.79 -11.11 12.38
CA LEU A 139 2.91 -10.75 11.50
C LEU A 139 4.25 -10.65 12.25
N SER A 140 4.23 -10.28 13.53
CA SER A 140 5.42 -10.12 14.35
C SER A 140 5.82 -11.37 15.14
N THR A 141 5.03 -12.46 15.11
CA THR A 141 5.34 -13.66 15.90
C THR A 141 5.21 -14.98 15.14
N ALA A 142 4.51 -15.01 14.00
CA ALA A 142 4.40 -16.20 13.16
C ALA A 142 5.74 -16.64 12.57
N TRP A 143 6.68 -15.70 12.42
CA TRP A 143 8.03 -15.94 11.95
C TRP A 143 9.06 -15.11 12.74
N PRO A 144 10.34 -15.52 12.76
CA PRO A 144 11.42 -14.74 13.40
C PRO A 144 11.64 -13.35 12.77
N ASN A 145 11.34 -13.21 11.48
CA ASN A 145 11.45 -11.98 10.71
C ASN A 145 10.53 -12.01 9.48
N ARG A 146 10.43 -10.88 8.78
CA ARG A 146 9.85 -10.77 7.44
C ARG A 146 10.87 -10.24 6.43
N TYR A 147 12.16 -10.49 6.69
CA TYR A 147 13.26 -9.93 5.91
C TYR A 147 13.20 -10.33 4.43
N PHE A 148 13.48 -9.39 3.53
CA PHE A 148 13.29 -9.56 2.08
C PHE A 148 14.05 -10.75 1.48
N ALA A 149 15.22 -11.08 2.03
CA ALA A 149 16.07 -12.19 1.63
C ALA A 149 15.95 -13.39 2.59
N SER A 150 14.75 -13.63 3.10
CA SER A 150 14.43 -14.80 3.95
C SER A 150 13.21 -15.55 3.41
N SER A 151 13.11 -16.84 3.72
CA SER A 151 11.91 -17.62 3.38
C SER A 151 10.70 -17.17 4.20
N HIS A 152 10.94 -16.52 5.35
CA HIS A 152 9.89 -15.95 6.18
C HIS A 152 9.28 -14.70 5.55
N GLY A 153 10.10 -13.84 4.92
CA GLY A 153 9.61 -12.71 4.15
C GLY A 153 8.74 -13.10 2.97
N GLN A 154 9.06 -14.21 2.29
CA GLN A 154 8.20 -14.77 1.23
C GLN A 154 6.88 -15.33 1.80
N ALA A 155 6.97 -16.06 2.92
CA ALA A 155 5.80 -16.63 3.58
C ALA A 155 4.82 -15.56 4.09
N SER A 156 5.34 -14.44 4.62
CA SER A 156 4.50 -13.33 5.07
C SER A 156 3.74 -12.68 3.92
N ALA A 157 4.37 -12.47 2.76
CA ALA A 157 3.69 -11.93 1.57
C ALA A 157 2.56 -12.86 1.08
N LEU A 158 2.79 -14.18 1.07
CA LEU A 158 1.74 -15.16 0.74
C LEU A 158 0.57 -15.08 1.74
N TRP A 159 0.87 -15.02 3.03
CA TRP A 159 -0.14 -14.91 4.07
C TRP A 159 -0.96 -13.62 3.93
N ILE A 160 -0.31 -12.46 3.71
CA ILE A 160 -1.00 -11.18 3.53
C ILE A 160 -1.96 -11.25 2.35
N ARG A 161 -1.51 -11.76 1.20
CA ARG A 161 -2.36 -11.95 0.00
C ARG A 161 -3.60 -12.79 0.33
N ASP A 162 -3.40 -13.95 0.93
CA ASP A 162 -4.49 -14.90 1.20
C ASP A 162 -5.44 -14.39 2.28
N HIS A 163 -4.91 -13.72 3.30
CA HIS A 163 -5.70 -13.09 4.35
C HIS A 163 -6.58 -11.98 3.76
N TRP A 164 -5.99 -11.07 2.99
CA TRP A 164 -6.74 -10.00 2.31
C TRP A 164 -7.81 -10.53 1.35
N LEU A 165 -7.51 -11.58 0.57
CA LEU A 165 -8.51 -12.23 -0.28
C LEU A 165 -9.66 -12.84 0.54
N SER A 166 -9.36 -13.45 1.70
CA SER A 166 -10.40 -14.05 2.54
C SER A 166 -11.35 -13.01 3.13
N LEU A 167 -10.87 -11.80 3.44
CA LEU A 167 -11.71 -10.67 3.87
C LEU A 167 -12.65 -10.19 2.76
N ALA A 168 -12.29 -10.45 1.49
CA ALA A 168 -13.08 -10.11 0.32
C ALA A 168 -13.88 -11.30 -0.25
N ALA A 169 -14.06 -12.38 0.53
CA ALA A 169 -14.79 -13.55 0.05
C ALA A 169 -16.18 -13.20 -0.51
N GLY A 170 -16.49 -13.71 -1.70
CA GLY A 170 -17.75 -13.42 -2.41
C GLY A 170 -17.75 -12.12 -3.23
N ARG A 171 -16.63 -11.39 -3.30
CA ARG A 171 -16.48 -10.17 -4.10
C ARG A 171 -15.81 -10.47 -5.43
N SER A 172 -16.56 -10.48 -6.52
CA SER A 172 -16.02 -10.66 -7.88
C SER A 172 -15.23 -9.44 -8.40
N ASP A 173 -15.43 -8.28 -7.79
CA ASP A 173 -14.75 -7.03 -8.10
C ASP A 173 -13.44 -6.83 -7.31
N VAL A 174 -13.03 -7.83 -6.52
CA VAL A 174 -11.81 -7.78 -5.72
C VAL A 174 -10.87 -8.91 -6.13
N SER A 175 -9.59 -8.58 -6.33
CA SER A 175 -8.53 -9.54 -6.67
C SER A 175 -7.25 -9.18 -5.93
N ALA A 176 -6.36 -10.16 -5.68
CA ALA A 176 -5.03 -9.90 -5.16
C ALA A 176 -3.97 -10.65 -5.98
N GLU A 177 -2.82 -10.01 -6.16
CA GLU A 177 -1.68 -10.56 -6.90
C GLU A 177 -0.38 -10.38 -6.11
N LEU A 178 0.62 -11.20 -6.46
CA LEU A 178 2.00 -11.03 -6.02
C LEU A 178 2.77 -10.34 -7.13
N PHE A 179 3.33 -9.17 -6.85
CA PHE A 179 4.20 -8.47 -7.77
C PHE A 179 5.63 -9.00 -7.64
N THR A 180 6.10 -9.69 -8.68
CA THR A 180 7.39 -10.40 -8.70
C THR A 180 8.44 -9.77 -9.62
N ALA A 181 8.13 -8.64 -10.27
CA ALA A 181 9.05 -8.00 -11.21
C ALA A 181 10.22 -7.25 -10.54
N CYS A 182 10.25 -7.15 -9.20
CA CYS A 182 11.39 -6.62 -8.47
C CYS A 182 12.53 -7.67 -8.39
N THR A 183 13.48 -7.59 -9.30
CA THR A 183 14.57 -8.58 -9.42
C THR A 183 15.58 -8.52 -8.29
N ASN A 184 15.67 -7.41 -7.56
CA ASN A 184 16.56 -7.22 -6.40
C ASN A 184 15.81 -7.25 -5.05
N CYS A 185 14.58 -7.77 -4.99
CA CYS A 185 13.80 -7.94 -3.75
C CYS A 185 14.03 -9.29 -3.04
N GLY A 186 15.16 -9.99 -3.27
CA GLY A 186 15.51 -11.19 -2.49
C GLY A 186 14.53 -12.37 -2.64
N GLY A 187 13.67 -12.31 -3.66
CA GLY A 187 12.59 -13.27 -3.90
C GLY A 187 11.30 -12.99 -3.10
N GLN A 188 11.27 -12.00 -2.21
CA GLN A 188 10.06 -11.55 -1.56
C GLN A 188 9.20 -10.71 -2.55
N PRO A 189 7.96 -11.14 -2.85
CA PRO A 189 7.06 -10.36 -3.68
C PRO A 189 6.35 -9.27 -2.86
N SER A 190 6.03 -8.15 -3.50
CA SER A 190 5.03 -7.22 -2.95
C SER A 190 3.62 -7.80 -3.16
N VAL A 191 2.67 -7.44 -2.30
CA VAL A 191 1.24 -7.82 -2.46
C VAL A 191 0.45 -6.63 -2.97
N ILE A 192 -0.40 -6.85 -3.98
CA ILE A 192 -1.32 -5.82 -4.48
C ILE A 192 -2.74 -6.39 -4.46
N LEU A 193 -3.59 -5.90 -3.57
CA LEU A 193 -5.04 -6.11 -3.64
C LEU A 193 -5.68 -4.97 -4.41
N THR A 194 -6.61 -5.30 -5.30
CA THR A 194 -7.35 -4.35 -6.13
C THR A 194 -8.84 -4.50 -5.87
N ILE A 195 -9.51 -3.38 -5.56
CA ILE A 195 -10.97 -3.25 -5.59
C ILE A 195 -11.30 -2.45 -6.86
N GLN A 196 -11.91 -3.11 -7.84
CA GLN A 196 -12.19 -2.52 -9.15
C GLN A 196 -13.19 -1.36 -9.03
N GLY A 197 -12.82 -0.20 -9.58
CA GLY A 197 -13.69 0.97 -9.65
C GLY A 197 -14.80 0.81 -10.69
N SER A 198 -15.86 1.62 -10.57
CA SER A 198 -16.96 1.67 -11.55
C SER A 198 -16.67 2.61 -12.72
N ASP A 199 -17.10 3.86 -12.62
CA ASP A 199 -17.20 4.84 -13.69
C ASP A 199 -15.96 5.74 -13.79
N LEU A 200 -15.04 5.64 -12.83
CA LEU A 200 -13.70 6.25 -12.85
C LEU A 200 -12.62 5.16 -12.67
N ALA A 201 -12.86 3.96 -13.19
CA ALA A 201 -12.01 2.77 -13.01
C ALA A 201 -10.53 2.97 -13.39
N ASP A 202 -10.23 3.86 -14.34
CA ASP A 202 -8.86 4.13 -14.78
C ASP A 202 -8.07 5.04 -13.83
N GLU A 203 -8.76 5.74 -12.93
CA GLU A 203 -8.15 6.52 -11.85
C GLU A 203 -7.91 5.61 -10.64
N ILE A 204 -6.68 5.62 -10.12
CA ILE A 204 -6.22 4.70 -9.08
C ILE A 204 -5.93 5.46 -7.78
N VAL A 205 -6.53 5.00 -6.69
CA VAL A 205 -6.20 5.40 -5.32
C VAL A 205 -5.39 4.27 -4.68
N VAL A 206 -4.22 4.58 -4.14
CA VAL A 206 -3.34 3.60 -3.49
C VAL A 206 -3.28 3.89 -1.99
N LEU A 207 -3.38 2.83 -1.18
CA LEU A 207 -3.00 2.84 0.23
C LEU A 207 -1.91 1.78 0.39
N GLY A 208 -0.81 2.10 1.08
CA GLY A 208 0.29 1.17 1.24
C GLY A 208 1.06 1.30 2.54
N GLY A 209 1.86 0.29 2.80
CA GLY A 209 2.81 0.08 3.90
C GLY A 209 3.74 -1.05 3.49
N HIS A 210 4.89 -1.21 4.13
CA HIS A 210 5.83 -2.25 3.75
C HIS A 210 5.64 -3.51 4.60
N LEU A 211 5.97 -4.66 4.03
CA LEU A 211 5.72 -5.96 4.67
C LEU A 211 6.97 -6.60 5.25
N ASP A 212 8.15 -6.12 4.85
CA ASP A 212 9.40 -6.64 5.37
C ASP A 212 9.69 -6.15 6.80
N SER A 213 10.74 -6.69 7.38
CA SER A 213 11.28 -6.22 8.64
C SER A 213 12.78 -6.49 8.69
N ILE A 214 13.52 -5.63 9.38
CA ILE A 214 14.95 -5.80 9.62
C ILE A 214 15.29 -5.66 11.11
N SER A 215 16.46 -6.17 11.47
CA SER A 215 17.10 -5.92 12.75
C SER A 215 18.57 -5.62 12.51
N GLY A 216 19.15 -4.73 13.31
CA GLY A 216 20.58 -4.40 13.25
C GLY A 216 21.52 -5.60 13.51
N THR A 217 20.97 -6.74 13.93
CA THR A 217 21.71 -7.97 14.21
C THR A 217 21.16 -9.18 13.43
N GLY A 218 22.07 -9.98 12.88
CA GLY A 218 21.74 -11.20 12.13
C GLY A 218 21.45 -10.94 10.64
N SER A 219 21.13 -12.01 9.91
CA SER A 219 20.82 -11.95 8.48
C SER A 219 19.95 -13.14 8.03
N GLY A 220 19.25 -12.98 6.92
CA GLY A 220 18.45 -14.04 6.29
C GLY A 220 17.43 -14.66 7.25
N ASN A 221 17.29 -15.99 7.21
CA ASN A 221 16.35 -16.72 8.07
C ASN A 221 16.68 -16.64 9.56
N ALA A 222 17.93 -16.43 9.93
CA ALA A 222 18.36 -16.42 11.33
C ALA A 222 18.17 -15.05 12.02
N MET A 223 17.89 -13.99 11.26
CA MET A 223 17.61 -12.66 11.81
C MET A 223 16.38 -12.71 12.72
N VAL A 224 16.47 -12.07 13.88
CA VAL A 224 15.31 -11.84 14.77
C VAL A 224 14.88 -10.39 14.61
N ALA A 225 13.81 -10.18 13.88
CA ALA A 225 13.25 -8.88 13.53
C ALA A 225 11.71 -8.96 13.56
N PRO A 226 11.09 -8.93 14.75
CA PRO A 226 9.65 -9.08 14.86
C PRO A 226 8.91 -7.96 14.12
N GLY A 227 9.46 -6.74 14.09
CA GLY A 227 8.93 -5.66 13.24
C GLY A 227 7.46 -5.35 13.54
N ALA A 228 7.11 -5.23 14.82
CA ALA A 228 5.72 -5.13 15.24
C ALA A 228 5.14 -3.75 14.96
N ASP A 229 5.91 -2.70 15.23
CA ASP A 229 5.55 -1.36 14.81
C ASP A 229 5.92 -1.13 13.35
N ASP A 230 7.13 -1.58 12.98
CA ASP A 230 7.77 -1.36 11.69
C ASP A 230 7.85 -2.66 10.84
N ASP A 231 6.99 -2.88 9.85
CA ASP A 231 5.71 -2.18 9.63
C ASP A 231 4.52 -3.15 9.67
N ALA A 232 4.55 -4.12 10.59
CA ALA A 232 3.36 -4.94 10.84
C ALA A 232 2.15 -4.08 11.25
N SER A 233 2.39 -2.91 11.85
CA SER A 233 1.34 -1.96 12.22
C SER A 233 0.67 -1.30 11.01
N GLY A 234 1.43 -0.86 10.00
CA GLY A 234 0.90 -0.33 8.74
C GLY A 234 0.14 -1.39 7.95
N ILE A 235 0.67 -2.62 7.87
CA ILE A 235 -0.06 -3.75 7.26
C ILE A 235 -1.35 -4.09 8.02
N ALA A 236 -1.33 -4.05 9.36
CA ALA A 236 -2.54 -4.23 10.16
C ALA A 236 -3.57 -3.13 9.90
N THR A 237 -3.11 -1.87 9.79
CA THR A 237 -3.91 -0.71 9.46
C THR A 237 -4.60 -0.87 8.10
N LEU A 238 -3.85 -1.26 7.06
CA LEU A 238 -4.41 -1.60 5.73
C LEU A 238 -5.45 -2.72 5.80
N THR A 239 -5.16 -3.76 6.57
CA THR A 239 -6.04 -4.93 6.75
C THR A 239 -7.37 -4.52 7.38
N GLU A 240 -7.33 -3.63 8.37
CA GLU A 240 -8.55 -3.13 9.02
C GLU A 240 -9.36 -2.17 8.13
N VAL A 241 -8.69 -1.31 7.34
CA VAL A 241 -9.34 -0.50 6.30
C VAL A 241 -10.09 -1.39 5.31
N LEU A 242 -9.45 -2.46 4.82
CA LEU A 242 -10.06 -3.44 3.93
C LEU A 242 -11.27 -4.12 4.58
N ARG A 243 -11.11 -4.63 5.80
CA ARG A 243 -12.18 -5.33 6.52
C ARG A 243 -13.43 -4.47 6.68
N VAL A 244 -13.27 -3.21 7.10
CA VAL A 244 -14.40 -2.27 7.26
C VAL A 244 -15.07 -1.99 5.91
N ALA A 245 -14.30 -1.77 4.84
CA ALA A 245 -14.85 -1.55 3.51
C ALA A 245 -15.59 -2.76 2.94
N MET A 246 -15.07 -3.98 3.17
CA MET A 246 -15.72 -5.21 2.74
C MET A 246 -17.02 -5.45 3.52
N ALA A 247 -17.02 -5.21 4.84
CA ALA A 247 -18.20 -5.35 5.69
C ALA A 247 -19.33 -4.38 5.31
N ASP A 248 -19.02 -3.16 4.87
CA ASP A 248 -20.01 -2.20 4.36
C ASP A 248 -20.49 -2.53 2.93
N GLY A 249 -19.83 -3.46 2.24
CA GLY A 249 -20.10 -3.79 0.84
C GLY A 249 -19.63 -2.70 -0.13
N TYR A 250 -18.62 -1.90 0.27
CA TYR A 250 -18.15 -0.72 -0.47
C TYR A 250 -17.78 -1.04 -1.92
N ARG A 251 -18.31 -0.24 -2.85
CA ARG A 251 -17.98 -0.23 -4.28
C ARG A 251 -17.48 1.16 -4.67
N PRO A 252 -16.18 1.32 -4.99
CA PRO A 252 -15.61 2.63 -5.26
C PRO A 252 -15.88 3.09 -6.70
N ARG A 253 -15.88 4.41 -6.94
CA ARG A 253 -15.89 4.94 -8.32
C ARG A 253 -14.55 4.75 -9.01
N ARG A 254 -13.48 5.05 -8.27
CA ARG A 254 -12.08 4.85 -8.67
C ARG A 254 -11.60 3.46 -8.28
N THR A 255 -10.61 2.94 -8.98
CA THR A 255 -9.97 1.69 -8.54
C THR A 255 -9.16 1.95 -7.27
N VAL A 256 -9.38 1.14 -6.24
CA VAL A 256 -8.58 1.20 -5.00
C VAL A 256 -7.57 0.07 -5.02
N LYS A 257 -6.32 0.36 -4.72
CA LYS A 257 -5.27 -0.64 -4.52
C LYS A 257 -4.71 -0.55 -3.11
N LEU A 258 -4.70 -1.66 -2.39
CA LEU A 258 -3.98 -1.82 -1.14
C LEU A 258 -2.67 -2.55 -1.44
N MET A 259 -1.55 -2.03 -0.97
CA MET A 259 -0.24 -2.55 -1.30
C MET A 259 0.57 -2.85 -0.05
N ALA A 260 1.18 -4.02 -0.03
CA ALA A 260 2.19 -4.41 0.95
C ALA A 260 3.53 -4.48 0.20
N TYR A 261 4.43 -3.53 0.41
CA TYR A 261 5.67 -3.42 -0.37
C TYR A 261 6.77 -4.33 0.18
N ALA A 262 7.46 -5.04 -0.69
CA ALA A 262 8.66 -5.79 -0.33
C ALA A 262 9.90 -4.89 -0.28
N ALA A 263 10.87 -5.27 0.55
CA ALA A 263 12.23 -4.71 0.53
C ALA A 263 12.29 -3.18 0.66
N GLU A 264 11.50 -2.59 1.55
CA GLU A 264 11.59 -1.17 1.93
C GLU A 264 12.93 -0.91 2.62
N GLU A 265 13.25 -1.77 3.59
CA GLU A 265 14.34 -1.64 4.57
C GLU A 265 15.74 -1.65 3.94
N VAL A 266 15.80 -2.08 2.68
CA VAL A 266 17.02 -2.23 1.87
C VAL A 266 17.03 -1.28 0.67
N GLY A 267 16.29 -0.17 0.77
CA GLY A 267 16.34 0.96 -0.14
C GLY A 267 15.14 1.06 -1.10
N LEU A 268 13.92 0.87 -0.58
CA LEU A 268 12.65 1.13 -1.27
C LEU A 268 12.46 0.32 -2.57
N ARG A 269 12.97 -0.92 -2.61
CA ARG A 269 13.12 -1.68 -3.87
C ARG A 269 11.75 -2.08 -4.46
N GLY A 270 10.85 -2.60 -3.62
CA GLY A 270 9.54 -3.08 -4.07
C GLY A 270 8.63 -1.96 -4.53
N SER A 271 8.50 -0.88 -3.75
CA SER A 271 7.68 0.28 -4.13
C SER A 271 8.23 0.99 -5.36
N ARG A 272 9.56 1.13 -5.49
CA ARG A 272 10.19 1.70 -6.69
C ARG A 272 9.86 0.88 -7.94
N ALA A 273 9.99 -0.44 -7.88
CA ALA A 273 9.69 -1.31 -9.02
C ALA A 273 8.21 -1.20 -9.44
N ILE A 274 7.28 -1.12 -8.49
CA ILE A 274 5.85 -0.93 -8.77
C ILE A 274 5.61 0.45 -9.38
N ALA A 275 6.11 1.54 -8.78
CA ALA A 275 5.90 2.90 -9.25
C ALA A 275 6.46 3.10 -10.67
N GLN A 276 7.64 2.56 -10.96
CA GLN A 276 8.23 2.56 -12.31
C GLN A 276 7.38 1.79 -13.31
N SER A 277 6.87 0.61 -12.93
CA SER A 277 5.97 -0.18 -13.77
C SER A 277 4.67 0.58 -14.08
N PHE A 278 4.09 1.25 -13.09
CA PHE A 278 2.88 2.07 -13.25
C PHE A 278 3.13 3.27 -14.16
N ALA A 279 4.27 3.95 -14.00
CA ALA A 279 4.67 5.06 -14.87
C ALA A 279 4.90 4.59 -16.31
N ALA A 280 5.60 3.46 -16.51
CA ALA A 280 5.86 2.89 -17.84
C ALA A 280 4.57 2.46 -18.57
N GLN A 281 3.57 2.00 -17.82
CA GLN A 281 2.25 1.64 -18.33
C GLN A 281 1.30 2.84 -18.50
N GLY A 282 1.72 4.05 -18.13
CA GLY A 282 0.89 5.25 -18.21
C GLY A 282 -0.36 5.19 -17.32
N ARG A 283 -0.28 4.53 -16.15
CA ARG A 283 -1.40 4.41 -15.21
C ARG A 283 -1.71 5.76 -14.57
N THR A 284 -3.00 6.09 -14.42
CA THR A 284 -3.44 7.32 -13.76
C THR A 284 -3.60 7.10 -12.25
N VAL A 285 -2.55 7.36 -11.47
CA VAL A 285 -2.62 7.33 -10.00
C VAL A 285 -2.95 8.72 -9.48
N VAL A 286 -4.07 8.86 -8.78
CA VAL A 286 -4.60 10.16 -8.32
C VAL A 286 -4.26 10.47 -6.86
N GLY A 287 -3.75 9.50 -6.10
CA GLY A 287 -3.28 9.69 -4.74
C GLY A 287 -2.77 8.39 -4.15
N VAL A 288 -1.66 8.49 -3.43
CA VAL A 288 -1.03 7.40 -2.69
C VAL A 288 -0.89 7.82 -1.22
N LEU A 289 -1.46 7.04 -0.32
CA LEU A 289 -1.25 7.18 1.12
C LEU A 289 -0.30 6.08 1.60
N GLN A 290 0.86 6.46 2.13
CA GLN A 290 1.74 5.58 2.89
C GLN A 290 1.34 5.62 4.38
N MET A 291 1.38 4.46 5.02
CA MET A 291 1.19 4.27 6.46
C MET A 291 2.31 3.35 6.92
N ASP A 292 3.28 3.93 7.61
CA ASP A 292 4.52 3.29 8.04
C ASP A 292 4.76 3.73 9.48
N MET A 293 4.78 2.75 10.40
CA MET A 293 4.70 2.92 11.85
C MET A 293 3.44 3.66 12.28
N THR A 294 2.50 2.93 12.86
CA THR A 294 1.15 3.43 13.13
C THR A 294 0.71 3.25 14.58
N ASN A 295 1.45 2.54 15.42
CA ASN A 295 0.92 2.03 16.67
C ASN A 295 1.62 2.49 17.94
N TYR A 296 2.89 2.83 17.91
CA TYR A 296 3.56 3.30 19.11
C TYR A 296 3.12 4.71 19.48
N ARG A 297 2.87 4.90 20.78
CA ARG A 297 2.61 6.21 21.38
C ARG A 297 3.68 6.51 22.43
N ALA A 298 4.54 7.46 22.11
CA ALA A 298 5.58 7.93 23.02
C ALA A 298 4.99 8.42 24.36
N PRO A 299 5.50 7.94 25.51
CA PRO A 299 5.15 8.49 26.81
C PRO A 299 5.55 9.96 26.92
N GLY A 300 4.66 10.81 27.43
CA GLY A 300 5.00 12.18 27.80
C GLY A 300 4.80 13.25 26.72
N GLY A 301 4.27 12.94 25.53
CA GLY A 301 3.72 13.95 24.62
C GLY A 301 4.04 13.78 23.14
N GLY A 302 3.74 14.82 22.36
CA GLY A 302 3.73 14.82 20.89
C GLY A 302 2.30 14.86 20.33
N SER A 303 2.17 15.21 19.06
CA SER A 303 0.90 15.06 18.36
C SER A 303 0.55 13.58 18.21
N ASP A 304 -0.74 13.25 18.13
CA ASP A 304 -1.18 11.87 17.97
C ASP A 304 -0.77 11.26 16.62
N ILE A 305 -0.67 12.08 15.58
CA ILE A 305 -0.14 11.68 14.26
C ILE A 305 0.71 12.79 13.67
N ARG A 306 1.58 12.48 12.71
CA ARG A 306 2.25 13.49 11.88
C ARG A 306 1.92 13.32 10.42
N VAL A 307 1.96 14.43 9.70
CA VAL A 307 1.85 14.46 8.24
C VAL A 307 3.25 14.72 7.68
N MET A 308 3.79 13.80 6.88
CA MET A 308 5.07 14.03 6.21
C MET A 308 4.91 15.07 5.10
N THR A 309 5.83 16.03 5.08
CA THR A 309 5.77 17.18 4.17
C THR A 309 6.85 17.16 3.08
N ASP A 310 7.96 16.47 3.31
CA ASP A 310 9.01 16.23 2.33
C ASP A 310 8.77 14.93 1.54
N ASN A 311 9.42 14.84 0.37
CA ASN A 311 9.20 13.78 -0.63
C ASN A 311 7.72 13.51 -0.96
N SER A 312 6.85 14.50 -0.72
CA SER A 312 5.40 14.38 -0.75
C SER A 312 4.79 15.42 -1.70
N ASN A 313 3.62 15.11 -2.24
CA ASN A 313 2.87 16.06 -3.06
C ASN A 313 2.13 17.07 -2.20
N LEU A 314 2.43 18.36 -2.38
CA LEU A 314 1.86 19.44 -1.55
C LEU A 314 0.33 19.45 -1.50
N ALA A 315 -0.34 19.23 -2.64
CA ALA A 315 -1.81 19.22 -2.68
C ALA A 315 -2.38 18.02 -1.91
N LEU A 316 -1.74 16.86 -1.99
CA LEU A 316 -2.13 15.69 -1.22
C LEU A 316 -1.84 15.86 0.29
N VAL A 317 -0.72 16.50 0.66
CA VAL A 317 -0.43 16.89 2.06
C VAL A 317 -1.54 17.77 2.62
N GLN A 318 -1.98 18.79 1.88
CA GLN A 318 -3.10 19.63 2.33
C GLN A 318 -4.40 18.85 2.44
N PHE A 319 -4.64 17.88 1.55
CA PHE A 319 -5.78 16.98 1.66
C PHE A 319 -5.70 16.11 2.92
N LEU A 320 -4.55 15.54 3.24
CA LEU A 320 -4.36 14.77 4.47
C LEU A 320 -4.61 15.63 5.73
N ARG A 321 -4.15 16.88 5.74
CA ARG A 321 -4.46 17.81 6.84
C ARG A 321 -5.97 18.05 6.95
N ALA A 322 -6.64 18.29 5.83
CA ALA A 322 -8.08 18.50 5.81
C ALA A 322 -8.87 17.26 6.27
N LEU A 323 -8.45 16.05 5.88
CA LEU A 323 -9.07 14.80 6.37
C LEU A 323 -8.94 14.66 7.88
N PHE A 324 -7.76 14.98 8.42
CA PHE A 324 -7.56 14.97 9.87
C PHE A 324 -8.45 16.01 10.57
N ASP A 325 -8.46 17.24 10.07
CA ASP A 325 -9.20 18.35 10.66
C ASP A 325 -10.73 18.10 10.63
N GLU A 326 -11.23 17.43 9.58
CA GLU A 326 -12.64 17.05 9.46
C GLU A 326 -13.01 15.88 10.40
N TYR A 327 -12.22 14.81 10.40
CA TYR A 327 -12.66 13.54 11.02
C TYR A 327 -12.07 13.29 12.40
N MET A 328 -10.82 13.67 12.64
CA MET A 328 -10.08 13.30 13.84
C MET A 328 -10.02 14.44 14.87
N ALA A 329 -9.80 15.69 14.43
CA ALA A 329 -9.72 16.83 15.34
C ALA A 329 -10.98 17.02 16.21
N PRO A 330 -12.23 16.84 15.71
CA PRO A 330 -13.43 16.93 16.55
C PRO A 330 -13.52 15.85 17.64
N GLN A 331 -12.74 14.76 17.51
CA GLN A 331 -12.63 13.70 18.52
C GLN A 331 -11.53 14.00 19.56
N GLY A 332 -10.85 15.15 19.46
CA GLY A 332 -9.81 15.57 20.39
C GLY A 332 -8.41 15.10 20.03
N TYR A 333 -8.20 14.48 18.87
CA TYR A 333 -6.87 14.12 18.39
C TYR A 333 -6.12 15.35 17.87
N THR A 334 -4.79 15.28 17.91
CA THR A 334 -3.86 16.30 17.47
C THR A 334 -2.96 15.82 16.34
N ARG A 335 -2.56 16.72 15.44
CA ARG A 335 -1.57 16.46 14.38
C ARG A 335 -0.45 17.49 14.41
N SER A 336 0.71 17.10 13.90
CA SER A 336 1.78 18.03 13.52
C SER A 336 2.31 17.70 12.13
N ASP A 337 3.19 18.55 11.62
CA ASP A 337 3.94 18.27 10.39
C ASP A 337 5.30 17.68 10.75
N SER A 338 5.82 16.82 9.88
CA SER A 338 7.16 16.25 10.00
C SER A 338 7.90 16.30 8.66
N SER A 339 9.21 16.17 8.76
CA SER A 339 10.12 15.94 7.63
C SER A 339 11.08 14.82 8.03
N CYS A 340 11.34 13.90 7.11
CA CYS A 340 12.15 12.72 7.35
C CYS A 340 13.50 12.74 6.61
N GLY A 341 13.77 13.79 5.83
CA GLY A 341 14.96 13.88 4.98
C GLY A 341 14.80 13.09 3.69
N TYR A 342 15.91 12.58 3.15
CA TYR A 342 15.88 11.90 1.85
C TYR A 342 15.29 10.49 1.96
N ALA A 343 14.36 10.14 1.05
CA ALA A 343 13.93 8.76 0.78
C ALA A 343 13.48 7.94 2.01
N CYS A 344 12.60 8.46 2.86
CA CYS A 344 12.38 7.84 4.17
C CYS A 344 11.37 6.69 4.23
N SER A 345 10.51 6.54 3.22
CA SER A 345 9.59 5.41 3.08
C SER A 345 9.02 5.38 1.66
N ASP A 346 8.16 4.41 1.36
CA ASP A 346 7.72 4.09 -0.01
C ASP A 346 6.99 5.22 -0.75
N HIS A 347 6.42 6.22 -0.05
CA HIS A 347 5.82 7.39 -0.71
C HIS A 347 6.83 8.16 -1.59
N ALA A 348 8.12 8.11 -1.24
CA ALA A 348 9.19 8.72 -2.03
C ALA A 348 9.34 8.05 -3.41
N SER A 349 9.15 6.73 -3.50
CA SER A 349 9.14 6.00 -4.77
C SER A 349 8.05 6.52 -5.71
N TRP A 350 6.87 6.83 -5.16
CA TRP A 350 5.73 7.33 -5.94
C TRP A 350 5.94 8.78 -6.40
N THR A 351 6.38 9.68 -5.52
CA THR A 351 6.60 11.08 -5.88
C THR A 351 7.71 11.24 -6.90
N GLN A 352 8.77 10.43 -6.83
CA GLN A 352 9.84 10.44 -7.84
C GLN A 352 9.40 9.93 -9.22
N ASN A 353 8.39 9.06 -9.27
CA ASN A 353 7.79 8.63 -10.53
C ASN A 353 6.66 9.57 -10.99
N GLY A 354 6.49 10.72 -10.32
CA GLY A 354 5.57 11.78 -10.71
C GLY A 354 4.13 11.57 -10.25
N PHE A 355 3.89 10.66 -9.32
CA PHE A 355 2.57 10.42 -8.74
C PHE A 355 2.38 11.22 -7.44
N PRO A 356 1.16 11.69 -7.15
CA PRO A 356 0.86 12.33 -5.88
C PRO A 356 0.90 11.32 -4.73
N ALA A 357 1.85 11.45 -3.81
CA ALA A 357 1.96 10.61 -2.62
C ALA A 357 2.24 11.44 -1.36
N ALA A 358 1.79 10.95 -0.22
CA ALA A 358 1.98 11.54 1.10
C ALA A 358 1.83 10.45 2.17
N MET A 359 2.22 10.74 3.42
CA MET A 359 2.30 9.76 4.50
C MET A 359 1.73 10.31 5.81
N TYR A 360 1.05 9.44 6.56
CA TYR A 360 0.85 9.61 7.99
C TYR A 360 1.81 8.70 8.76
N ASP A 361 2.32 9.18 9.88
CA ASP A 361 2.98 8.36 10.89
C ASP A 361 2.37 8.60 12.28
N GLU A 362 2.74 7.73 13.22
CA GLU A 362 2.29 7.69 14.61
C GLU A 362 2.82 8.81 15.53
N GLY A 363 3.75 9.66 15.09
CA GLY A 363 4.50 10.54 15.98
C GLY A 363 5.92 10.06 16.29
N PRO A 364 6.52 10.47 17.43
CA PRO A 364 7.89 10.09 17.76
C PRO A 364 8.09 8.57 17.71
N PHE A 365 9.09 8.13 16.94
CA PHE A 365 9.27 6.72 16.62
C PHE A 365 9.55 5.86 17.84
N PHE A 366 9.17 4.59 17.72
CA PHE A 366 9.42 3.60 18.74
C PHE A 366 10.93 3.40 19.01
N PRO A 367 11.42 3.57 20.25
CA PRO A 367 12.85 3.47 20.53
C PRO A 367 13.49 2.10 20.29
N LEU A 368 12.69 1.05 20.07
CA LEU A 368 13.15 -0.30 19.81
C LEU A 368 12.96 -0.73 18.35
N LEU A 369 12.61 0.19 17.45
CA LEU A 369 12.52 -0.05 16.01
C LEU A 369 13.83 -0.71 15.49
N HIS A 370 13.71 -1.63 14.53
CA HIS A 370 14.82 -2.43 13.97
C HIS A 370 15.69 -3.17 14.99
N THR A 371 15.09 -3.58 16.10
CA THR A 371 15.73 -4.49 17.06
C THR A 371 14.84 -5.72 17.29
N PRO A 372 15.37 -6.79 17.91
CA PRO A 372 14.53 -7.88 18.40
C PRO A 372 13.48 -7.43 19.43
N GLY A 373 13.63 -6.21 19.97
CA GLY A 373 12.70 -5.59 20.91
C GLY A 373 11.51 -4.89 20.24
N ASP A 374 11.46 -4.75 18.91
CA ASP A 374 10.28 -4.22 18.22
C ASP A 374 9.12 -5.21 18.30
N THR A 375 8.42 -5.21 19.43
CA THR A 375 7.33 -6.14 19.73
C THR A 375 6.11 -5.39 20.22
N LEU A 376 4.93 -5.93 19.93
CA LEU A 376 3.67 -5.39 20.44
C LEU A 376 3.67 -5.29 21.97
N ALA A 377 4.29 -6.23 22.68
CA ALA A 377 4.42 -6.20 24.13
C ALA A 377 5.19 -4.96 24.61
N ASN A 378 6.30 -4.61 23.96
CA ASN A 378 7.10 -3.45 24.30
C ASN A 378 6.44 -2.12 23.89
N MET A 379 5.47 -2.15 22.97
CA MET A 379 4.58 -1.02 22.66
C MET A 379 3.40 -0.88 23.64
N GLY A 380 3.32 -1.70 24.69
CA GLY A 380 2.21 -1.67 25.66
C GLY A 380 1.08 -2.67 25.37
N GLY A 381 1.29 -3.64 24.49
CA GLY A 381 0.45 -4.82 24.33
C GLY A 381 -0.92 -4.58 23.69
N ASN A 382 -1.12 -3.43 23.03
CA ASN A 382 -2.40 -3.06 22.43
C ASN A 382 -2.20 -2.28 21.12
N ALA A 383 -3.28 -2.12 20.37
CA ALA A 383 -3.27 -1.39 19.10
C ALA A 383 -4.21 -0.17 19.06
N GLN A 384 -4.34 0.55 20.18
CA GLN A 384 -5.28 1.68 20.26
C GLN A 384 -4.83 2.87 19.42
N HIS A 385 -3.53 3.15 19.36
CA HIS A 385 -3.00 4.29 18.61
C HIS A 385 -3.18 4.10 17.10
N ALA A 386 -2.94 2.88 16.58
CA ALA A 386 -3.18 2.51 15.18
C ALA A 386 -4.62 2.73 14.71
N THR A 387 -5.61 2.79 15.63
CA THR A 387 -7.00 3.10 15.25
C THR A 387 -7.15 4.49 14.62
N ILE A 388 -6.28 5.44 14.96
CA ILE A 388 -6.31 6.81 14.43
C ILE A 388 -5.95 6.79 12.94
N ILE A 389 -4.83 6.14 12.59
CA ILE A 389 -4.37 6.06 11.20
C ILE A 389 -5.27 5.12 10.37
N ALA A 390 -5.84 4.05 10.95
CA ALA A 390 -6.84 3.23 10.26
C ALA A 390 -8.10 4.03 9.89
N ARG A 391 -8.57 4.91 10.78
CA ARG A 391 -9.68 5.83 10.50
C ARG A 391 -9.31 6.85 9.42
N LEU A 392 -8.08 7.38 9.44
CA LEU A 392 -7.59 8.27 8.38
C LEU A 392 -7.44 7.55 7.03
N GLY A 393 -7.02 6.28 7.01
CA GLY A 393 -7.00 5.45 5.81
C GLY A 393 -8.39 5.22 5.23
N LEU A 394 -9.40 4.96 6.08
CA LEU A 394 -10.80 4.90 5.69
C LEU A 394 -11.32 6.23 5.13
N ALA A 395 -10.95 7.35 5.77
CA ALA A 395 -11.30 8.69 5.30
C ALA A 395 -10.66 9.00 3.94
N PHE A 396 -9.38 8.70 3.78
CA PHE A 396 -8.65 8.86 2.53
C PHE A 396 -9.28 8.05 1.39
N MET A 397 -9.51 6.75 1.61
CA MET A 397 -10.16 5.89 0.64
C MET A 397 -11.58 6.37 0.31
N GLY A 398 -12.39 6.66 1.34
CA GLY A 398 -13.78 7.08 1.16
C GLY A 398 -13.91 8.42 0.46
N GLU A 399 -13.04 9.38 0.76
CA GLU A 399 -13.07 10.71 0.15
C GLU A 399 -12.37 10.77 -1.20
N LEU A 400 -11.32 10.00 -1.44
CA LEU A 400 -10.64 10.05 -2.72
C LEU A 400 -11.24 9.09 -3.74
N ALA A 401 -11.57 7.85 -3.35
CA ALA A 401 -12.14 6.88 -4.29
C ALA A 401 -13.65 7.06 -4.51
N LYS A 402 -14.35 7.67 -3.53
CA LYS A 402 -15.81 7.93 -3.49
C LYS A 402 -16.65 6.65 -3.66
N SER A 403 -17.90 6.65 -3.20
CA SER A 403 -18.82 5.53 -3.43
C SER A 403 -19.52 5.64 -4.78
N SER A 404 -19.73 4.52 -5.48
CA SER A 404 -20.55 4.49 -6.68
C SER A 404 -21.98 4.91 -6.36
N LYS A 405 -22.55 5.88 -7.10
CA LYS A 405 -23.94 6.34 -6.91
C LYS A 405 -24.98 5.23 -7.11
N ASN A 406 -24.65 4.22 -7.91
CA ASN A 406 -25.46 3.02 -8.08
C ASN A 406 -25.09 2.00 -6.99
N ARG A 407 -25.67 2.15 -5.80
CA ARG A 407 -25.90 0.98 -4.94
C ARG A 407 -26.79 0.06 -5.77
N LEU A 408 -26.25 -1.03 -6.33
CA LEU A 408 -27.10 -2.16 -6.67
C LEU A 408 -27.70 -2.60 -5.34
N VAL A 409 -28.92 -2.16 -5.08
CA VAL A 409 -29.74 -2.70 -3.99
C VAL A 409 -29.99 -4.15 -4.39
N VAL A 410 -29.15 -5.05 -3.89
CA VAL A 410 -29.43 -6.48 -3.96
C VAL A 410 -30.67 -6.67 -3.07
N PRO A 411 -31.82 -7.09 -3.63
CA PRO A 411 -32.98 -7.40 -2.80
C PRO A 411 -32.58 -8.50 -1.81
N PRO A 412 -33.09 -8.49 -0.57
CA PRO A 412 -32.87 -9.60 0.34
C PRO A 412 -33.25 -10.92 -0.34
N PRO A 413 -32.50 -12.02 -0.11
CA PRO A 413 -32.83 -13.31 -0.71
C PRO A 413 -34.28 -13.65 -0.34
N ALA A 414 -35.06 -14.05 -1.34
CA ALA A 414 -36.44 -14.45 -1.12
C ALA A 414 -36.47 -15.56 -0.05
N PRO A 415 -37.41 -15.50 0.91
CA PRO A 415 -37.55 -16.55 1.90
C PRO A 415 -37.71 -17.91 1.17
N PRO A 416 -37.06 -18.98 1.66
CA PRO A 416 -37.15 -20.28 1.01
C PRO A 416 -38.62 -20.73 0.98
N GLY A 417 -39.20 -20.82 -0.22
CA GLY A 417 -40.54 -21.38 -0.38
C GLY A 417 -41.49 -20.71 -1.40
N GLN A 418 -41.09 -19.70 -2.16
CA GLN A 418 -41.93 -19.19 -3.25
C GLN A 418 -41.38 -19.56 -4.63
N VAL A 419 -42.01 -20.58 -5.22
CA VAL A 419 -41.89 -20.93 -6.65
C VAL A 419 -42.23 -19.70 -7.48
N PRO A 420 -41.47 -19.34 -8.53
CA PRO A 420 -41.82 -18.22 -9.39
C PRO A 420 -43.17 -18.49 -10.05
N ARG A 421 -44.18 -17.66 -9.77
CA ARG A 421 -45.38 -17.63 -10.61
C ARG A 421 -44.97 -17.06 -11.96
N ASN A 422 -45.23 -17.84 -13.02
CA ASN A 422 -45.10 -17.40 -14.41
C ASN A 422 -45.67 -15.99 -14.58
N ARG A 423 -44.86 -15.07 -15.12
CA ARG A 423 -45.37 -13.81 -15.64
C ARG A 423 -46.27 -14.13 -16.85
N PRO A 424 -47.45 -13.50 -17.00
CA PRO A 424 -48.17 -13.55 -18.26
C PRO A 424 -47.36 -12.83 -19.33
N HIS A 425 -47.27 -13.42 -20.51
CA HIS A 425 -46.78 -12.76 -21.72
C HIS A 425 -47.55 -11.44 -21.96
N PRO A 426 -46.91 -10.40 -22.52
CA PRO A 426 -47.64 -9.23 -22.99
C PRO A 426 -48.57 -9.66 -24.13
N ALA A 427 -49.85 -9.28 -24.01
CA ALA A 427 -50.84 -9.50 -25.05
C ALA A 427 -50.41 -8.82 -26.36
N LEU A 428 -50.51 -9.55 -27.46
CA LEU A 428 -50.44 -9.02 -28.81
C LEU A 428 -51.63 -8.05 -29.04
N PRO A 429 -51.45 -6.93 -29.76
CA PRO A 429 -52.56 -6.04 -30.07
C PRO A 429 -53.54 -6.70 -31.06
N ASP A 430 -54.83 -6.47 -30.82
CA ASP A 430 -55.96 -6.97 -31.63
C ASP A 430 -55.91 -6.49 -33.09
N PRO A 431 -56.49 -7.26 -34.04
CA PRO A 431 -56.51 -6.90 -35.46
C PRO A 431 -57.54 -5.79 -35.73
N LEU A 432 -57.17 -4.84 -36.60
CA LEU A 432 -58.08 -3.82 -37.13
C LEU A 432 -59.24 -4.45 -37.92
N PRO A 433 -60.46 -3.87 -37.86
CA PRO A 433 -61.64 -4.39 -38.53
C PRO A 433 -61.56 -4.17 -40.05
N GLY A 434 -62.03 -5.18 -40.80
CA GLY A 434 -61.82 -5.31 -42.23
C GLY A 434 -62.67 -4.41 -43.12
N ASP A 435 -62.19 -4.28 -44.36
CA ASP A 435 -62.98 -3.90 -45.53
C ASP A 435 -63.03 -5.09 -46.50
N GLY A 436 -64.24 -5.37 -46.97
CA GLY A 436 -64.61 -6.45 -47.88
C GLY A 436 -64.24 -6.21 -49.36
N PRO A 437 -64.77 -7.04 -50.28
CA PRO A 437 -63.96 -7.64 -51.34
C PRO A 437 -64.02 -6.94 -52.70
N GLY A 438 -62.86 -6.71 -53.32
CA GLY A 438 -62.70 -6.31 -54.72
C GLY A 438 -62.31 -7.48 -55.61
N ARG A 439 -63.26 -8.00 -56.38
CA ARG A 439 -63.08 -9.06 -57.38
C ARG A 439 -62.21 -8.60 -58.56
N SER A 440 -61.12 -9.31 -58.85
CA SER A 440 -60.44 -9.27 -60.15
C SER A 440 -60.96 -10.40 -61.03
N ARG A 441 -61.52 -10.06 -62.20
CA ARG A 441 -61.80 -10.97 -63.32
C ARG A 441 -60.74 -10.71 -64.39
N ILE A 442 -59.97 -11.73 -64.74
CA ILE A 442 -59.33 -11.87 -66.05
C ILE A 442 -59.51 -13.33 -66.48
N SER A 443 -60.14 -13.54 -67.64
CA SER A 443 -60.34 -14.85 -68.28
C SER A 443 -59.17 -15.18 -69.23
N PRO A 444 -58.84 -16.47 -69.42
CA PRO A 444 -57.93 -16.94 -70.47
C PRO A 444 -58.71 -17.42 -71.73
N PRO A 445 -58.05 -17.68 -72.86
CA PRO A 445 -58.55 -18.63 -73.86
C PRO A 445 -58.35 -20.09 -73.43
#